data_AF-A0A820RSB6-F1
#
_entry.id   AF-A0A820RSB6-F1
#
_cell.length_a   1.000
_cell.length_b   1.000
_cell.length_c   1.000
_cell.angle_alpha   90.00
_cell.angle_beta   90.00
_cell.angle_gamma   90.00
#
_symmetry.space_group_name_H-M   'P 1'
#
loop_
_entity.id
_entity.type
_entity.pdbx_description
1 polymer ?
#
loop_
_entity_poly.entity_id
_entity_poly.type
_entity_poly.pdbx_seq_one_letter_code
_entity_poly.pdbx_strand_id
1 'polypeptide(L)'
;MCKFSQNTLPKNDIIDCSIRYLPLISLSFNDSKLNMDNCELLLCLFPLLEHFHIVGGDYFFDGFRWEKLIQKNLLKLKKFEFAFCGNTSMLWTNSNDIESLITPFRTPFWIEYKLNFKLIS
;
A
#
# COMPACT_ATOMS: atom_id res chain seq x y z
N MET A 1 -1.92 27.76 12.86
CA MET A 1 -1.59 28.57 11.66
C MET A 1 -0.08 28.69 11.59
N CYS A 2 0.59 27.88 10.76
CA CYS A 2 2.04 27.98 10.57
C CYS A 2 2.31 28.58 9.18
N LYS A 3 3.05 29.69 9.16
CA LYS A 3 3.45 30.42 7.95
C LYS A 3 4.64 29.71 7.32
N PHE A 4 4.59 29.45 6.02
CA PHE A 4 5.74 29.03 5.23
C PHE A 4 6.58 30.26 4.85
N SER A 5 7.82 30.32 5.33
CA SER A 5 8.85 31.21 4.79
C SER A 5 9.65 30.40 3.77
N GLN A 6 9.68 30.86 2.52
CA GLN A 6 10.65 30.41 1.54
C GLN A 6 12.03 30.90 1.99
N ASN A 7 13.00 30.00 2.12
CA ASN A 7 14.38 30.18 1.63
C ASN A 7 15.29 28.99 1.99
N THR A 8 16.01 28.55 0.97
CA THR A 8 17.32 27.85 0.96
C THR A 8 17.43 26.47 1.62
N LEU A 9 17.62 25.45 0.78
CA LEU A 9 18.07 24.09 1.15
C LEU A 9 19.38 24.12 1.97
N PRO A 10 19.47 23.38 3.09
CA PRO A 10 20.74 22.87 3.58
C PRO A 10 21.05 21.49 2.95
N LYS A 11 22.34 21.30 2.67
CA LYS A 11 22.97 20.06 2.21
C LYS A 11 23.07 19.06 3.36
N ASN A 12 22.76 17.79 3.09
CA ASN A 12 23.15 16.61 3.88
C ASN A 12 22.85 16.64 5.39
N ASP A 13 21.64 17.02 5.75
CA ASP A 13 21.12 16.63 7.06
C ASP A 13 20.60 15.20 6.96
N ILE A 14 21.31 14.28 7.62
CA ILE A 14 20.73 13.02 8.07
C ILE A 14 19.45 13.42 8.79
N ILE A 15 18.30 13.05 8.23
CA ILE A 15 17.01 13.26 8.88
C ILE A 15 17.08 12.41 10.16
N ASP A 16 17.39 13.07 11.28
CA ASP A 16 17.26 12.48 12.60
C ASP A 16 15.76 12.24 12.84
N CYS A 17 15.31 11.03 12.51
CA CYS A 17 13.95 10.55 12.75
C CYS A 17 13.66 10.31 14.25
N SER A 18 14.21 11.13 15.15
CA SER A 18 13.95 11.07 16.60
C SER A 18 12.59 11.65 17.00
N ILE A 19 11.76 12.04 16.04
CA ILE A 19 10.34 12.25 16.29
C ILE A 19 9.77 10.90 16.75
N ARG A 20 9.47 10.81 18.05
CA ARG A 20 8.73 9.70 18.65
C ARG A 20 7.30 9.73 18.12
N TYR A 21 7.14 9.41 16.84
CA TYR A 21 5.84 9.09 16.29
C TYR A 21 5.30 7.94 17.14
N LEU A 22 4.09 8.13 17.69
CA LEU A 22 3.33 7.02 18.24
C LEU A 22 3.40 5.88 17.20
N PRO A 23 3.76 4.65 17.63
CA PRO A 23 3.87 3.54 16.68
C PRO A 23 2.53 3.42 16.00
N LEU A 24 2.49 3.70 14.69
CA LEU A 24 1.26 3.61 13.94
C LEU A 24 0.97 2.12 13.73
N ILE A 25 0.01 1.61 14.49
CA ILE A 25 -0.36 0.19 14.47
C ILE A 25 -1.34 -0.10 13.33
N SER A 26 -2.19 0.88 12.98
CA SER A 26 -3.23 0.71 11.97
C SER A 26 -3.26 1.92 11.03
N LEU A 27 -3.36 1.65 9.73
CA LEU A 27 -3.41 2.65 8.68
C LEU A 27 -4.48 2.26 7.65
N SER A 28 -5.31 3.24 7.27
CA SER A 28 -6.34 3.07 6.26
C SER A 28 -6.21 4.17 5.21
N PHE A 29 -6.02 3.81 3.95
CA PHE A 29 -6.14 4.75 2.83
C PHE A 29 -7.43 4.56 2.07
N ASN A 30 -8.01 5.68 1.69
CA ASN A 30 -9.07 5.75 0.71
C ASN A 30 -8.74 6.90 -0.24
N ASP A 31 -7.86 6.62 -1.19
CA ASP A 31 -7.40 7.61 -2.16
C ASP A 31 -7.17 6.94 -3.50
N SER A 32 -8.04 7.25 -4.46
CA SER A 32 -7.95 6.77 -5.84
C SER A 32 -6.80 7.40 -6.64
N LYS A 33 -6.16 8.45 -6.11
CA LYS A 33 -5.02 9.14 -6.73
C LYS A 33 -3.68 8.72 -6.16
N LEU A 34 -3.67 7.97 -5.05
CA LEU A 34 -2.42 7.40 -4.53
C LEU A 34 -1.91 6.38 -5.55
N ASN A 35 -0.69 6.58 -6.05
CA ASN A 35 -0.01 5.58 -6.86
C ASN A 35 0.75 4.60 -5.96
N MET A 36 1.13 3.45 -6.51
CA MET A 36 1.82 2.41 -5.77
C MET A 36 3.17 2.88 -5.22
N ASP A 37 3.95 3.67 -5.98
CA ASP A 37 5.26 4.18 -5.56
C ASP A 37 5.16 5.04 -4.29
N ASN A 38 4.20 5.97 -4.25
CA ASN A 38 3.95 6.82 -3.09
C ASN A 38 3.44 6.02 -1.89
N CYS A 39 2.63 4.98 -2.15
CA CYS A 39 2.15 4.09 -1.10
C CYS A 39 3.31 3.32 -0.45
N GLU A 40 4.23 2.78 -1.25
CA GLU A 40 5.42 2.09 -0.76
C GLU A 40 6.31 3.01 0.09
N LEU A 41 6.59 4.22 -0.41
CA LEU A 41 7.37 5.21 0.32
C LEU A 41 6.75 5.53 1.68
N LEU A 42 5.43 5.68 1.73
CA LEU A 42 4.73 5.97 2.95
C LEU A 42 4.75 4.77 3.91
N LEU A 43 4.54 3.55 3.42
CA LEU A 43 4.57 2.34 4.24
C LEU A 43 5.96 2.05 4.82
N CYS A 44 7.04 2.50 4.15
CA CYS A 44 8.39 2.45 4.71
C CYS A 44 8.55 3.28 5.99
N LEU A 45 7.70 4.29 6.22
CA LEU A 45 7.73 5.12 7.43
C LEU A 45 7.08 4.43 8.64
N PHE A 46 6.35 3.33 8.43
CA PHE A 46 5.58 2.64 9.46
C PHE A 46 5.97 1.16 9.58
N PRO A 47 7.22 0.83 9.96
CA PRO A 47 7.69 -0.57 10.05
C PRO A 47 6.99 -1.38 11.14
N LEU A 48 6.30 -0.73 12.08
CA LEU A 48 5.55 -1.35 13.17
C LEU A 48 4.05 -1.54 12.85
N LEU A 49 3.65 -1.27 11.61
CA LEU A 49 2.27 -1.39 11.18
C LEU A 49 1.79 -2.84 11.28
N GLU A 50 0.69 -3.05 12.01
CA GLU A 50 0.07 -4.36 12.17
C GLU A 50 -1.17 -4.52 11.28
N HIS A 51 -1.90 -3.44 11.02
CA HIS A 51 -3.10 -3.46 10.20
C HIS A 51 -3.00 -2.43 9.08
N PHE A 52 -3.17 -2.88 7.85
CA PHE A 52 -3.19 -2.01 6.69
C PHE A 52 -4.43 -2.28 5.85
N HIS A 53 -5.19 -1.22 5.59
CA HIS A 53 -6.35 -1.24 4.71
C HIS A 53 -6.16 -0.22 3.60
N ILE A 54 -6.36 -0.62 2.35
CA ILE A 54 -6.29 0.30 1.22
C ILE A 54 -7.51 0.15 0.32
N VAL A 55 -8.13 1.29 0.02
CA VAL A 55 -9.13 1.43 -1.05
C VAL A 55 -8.49 2.27 -2.14
N GLY A 56 -8.29 1.68 -3.32
CA GLY A 56 -7.58 2.33 -4.42
C GLY A 56 -7.99 1.84 -5.80
N GLY A 57 -7.41 2.44 -6.83
CA GLY A 57 -7.67 2.08 -8.22
C GLY A 57 -6.83 0.90 -8.73
N ASP A 58 -7.00 0.58 -10.01
CA ASP A 58 -6.40 -0.57 -10.71
C ASP A 58 -4.86 -0.66 -10.55
N TYR A 59 -4.18 0.47 -10.32
CA TYR A 59 -2.74 0.54 -10.08
C TYR A 59 -2.25 -0.23 -8.85
N PHE A 60 -3.14 -0.59 -7.93
CA PHE A 60 -2.81 -1.41 -6.77
C PHE A 60 -2.95 -2.92 -7.01
N PHE A 61 -3.39 -3.35 -8.20
CA PHE A 61 -3.59 -4.77 -8.54
C PHE A 61 -2.28 -5.48 -8.93
N ASP A 62 -1.25 -5.37 -8.10
CA ASP A 62 0.05 -6.03 -8.30
C ASP A 62 0.44 -6.84 -7.06
N GLY A 63 -0.01 -8.10 -7.03
CA GLY A 63 0.22 -9.01 -5.90
C GLY A 63 1.71 -9.32 -5.66
N PHE A 64 2.55 -9.34 -6.70
CA PHE A 64 3.98 -9.58 -6.54
C PHE A 64 4.68 -8.39 -5.87
N ARG A 65 4.28 -7.18 -6.24
CA ARG A 65 4.84 -5.96 -5.66
C ARG A 65 4.42 -5.79 -4.21
N TRP A 66 3.16 -6.05 -3.90
CA TRP A 66 2.67 -6.10 -2.52
C TRP A 66 3.40 -7.14 -1.67
N GLU A 67 3.58 -8.36 -2.19
CA GLU A 67 4.30 -9.42 -1.48
C GLU A 67 5.71 -8.97 -1.10
N LYS A 68 6.46 -8.42 -2.06
CA LYS A 68 7.83 -7.90 -1.82
C LYS A 68 7.85 -6.81 -0.77
N LEU A 69 6.90 -5.86 -0.84
CA LEU A 69 6.81 -4.78 0.14
C LEU A 69 6.52 -5.32 1.54
N ILE A 70 5.55 -6.23 1.67
CA ILE A 70 5.15 -6.77 2.97
C ILE A 70 6.29 -7.57 3.58
N GLN A 71 6.89 -8.48 2.81
CA GLN A 71 8.02 -9.31 3.26
C GLN A 71 9.25 -8.49 3.66
N LYS A 72 9.48 -7.34 3.01
CA LYS A 72 10.66 -6.51 3.27
C LYS A 72 10.45 -5.47 4.37
N ASN A 73 9.30 -4.80 4.38
CA ASN A 73 9.10 -3.56 5.14
C ASN A 73 8.04 -3.68 6.23
N LEU A 74 7.07 -4.59 6.11
CA LEU A 74 5.91 -4.67 7.00
C LEU A 74 5.91 -5.99 7.78
N LEU A 75 7.04 -6.28 8.44
CA LEU A 75 7.27 -7.55 9.17
C LEU A 75 6.31 -7.78 10.36
N LYS A 76 5.62 -6.73 10.80
CA LYS A 76 4.63 -6.80 11.89
C LYS A 76 3.19 -6.88 11.39
N LEU A 77 2.97 -6.86 10.08
CA LEU A 77 1.64 -6.82 9.48
C LEU A 77 0.86 -8.10 9.77
N LYS A 78 -0.17 -8.02 10.60
CA LYS A 78 -1.07 -9.13 10.90
C LYS A 78 -2.26 -9.18 9.96
N LYS A 79 -2.65 -8.02 9.44
CA LYS A 79 -3.85 -7.86 8.60
C LYS A 79 -3.55 -6.92 7.45
N PHE A 80 -3.73 -7.43 6.23
CA PHE A 80 -3.77 -6.62 5.02
C PHE A 80 -5.13 -6.81 4.35
N GLU A 81 -5.82 -5.70 4.14
CA GLU A 81 -7.10 -5.65 3.45
C GLU A 81 -6.98 -4.66 2.31
N PHE A 82 -7.54 -5.03 1.17
CA PHE A 82 -7.56 -4.16 0.02
C PHE A 82 -8.90 -4.27 -0.68
N ALA A 83 -9.38 -3.12 -1.14
CA ALA A 83 -10.57 -2.99 -1.94
C ALA A 83 -10.26 -2.14 -3.17
N PHE A 84 -10.84 -2.51 -4.30
CA PHE A 84 -10.63 -1.81 -5.55
C PHE A 84 -11.85 -0.99 -5.89
N CYS A 85 -11.65 0.32 -6.06
CA CYS A 85 -12.62 1.20 -6.66
C CYS A 85 -12.20 1.43 -8.10
N GLY A 86 -12.63 0.53 -8.99
CA GLY A 86 -12.38 0.67 -10.41
C GLY A 86 -13.21 1.82 -10.97
N ASN A 87 -12.54 2.82 -11.54
CA ASN A 87 -13.15 3.64 -12.59
C ASN A 87 -12.83 2.88 -13.89
N THR A 88 -13.53 1.76 -14.12
CA THR A 88 -13.16 0.72 -15.09
C THR A 88 -13.30 1.22 -16.53
N SER A 89 -12.33 2.01 -16.96
CA SER A 89 -11.98 2.17 -18.37
C SER A 89 -11.41 0.86 -18.95
N MET A 90 -10.99 -0.09 -18.09
CA MET A 90 -10.76 -1.47 -18.48
C MET A 90 -12.10 -2.20 -18.66
N LEU A 91 -12.50 -2.39 -19.92
CA LEU A 91 -13.54 -3.34 -20.28
C LEU A 91 -12.99 -4.75 -20.01
N TRP A 92 -13.41 -5.39 -18.92
CA TRP A 92 -13.11 -6.80 -18.69
C TRP A 92 -13.99 -7.61 -19.63
N THR A 93 -13.42 -7.95 -20.78
CA THR A 93 -14.19 -8.54 -21.89
C THR A 93 -14.24 -10.06 -21.80
N ASN A 94 -13.31 -10.66 -21.07
CA ASN A 94 -13.19 -12.11 -21.00
C ASN A 94 -12.59 -12.60 -19.66
N SER A 95 -12.69 -13.90 -19.41
CA SER A 95 -12.18 -14.55 -18.19
C SER A 95 -10.65 -14.45 -18.03
N ASN A 96 -9.90 -14.30 -19.12
CA ASN A 96 -8.44 -14.20 -19.05
C ASN A 96 -8.01 -12.85 -18.46
N ASP A 97 -8.80 -11.79 -18.64
CA ASP A 97 -8.53 -10.48 -18.04
C ASP A 97 -8.56 -10.61 -16.50
N ILE A 98 -9.56 -11.30 -15.97
CA ILE A 98 -9.72 -11.57 -14.52
C ILE A 98 -8.62 -12.51 -14.02
N GLU A 99 -8.29 -13.56 -14.77
CA GLU A 99 -7.21 -14.49 -14.39
C GLU A 99 -5.85 -13.79 -14.36
N SER A 100 -5.58 -12.89 -15.30
CA SER A 100 -4.33 -12.12 -15.33
C SER A 100 -4.19 -11.20 -14.12
N LEU A 101 -5.30 -10.63 -13.65
CA LEU A 101 -5.36 -9.84 -12.43
C LEU A 101 -5.08 -10.72 -11.20
N ILE A 102 -5.78 -11.85 -11.04
CA ILE A 102 -5.70 -12.69 -9.84
C ILE A 102 -4.37 -13.44 -9.74
N THR A 103 -3.72 -13.76 -10.86
CA THR A 103 -2.49 -14.60 -10.90
C THR A 103 -1.39 -14.11 -9.95
N PRO A 104 -1.01 -12.81 -9.90
CA PRO A 104 -0.09 -12.25 -8.91
C PRO A 104 -0.41 -12.53 -7.43
N PHE A 105 -1.66 -12.83 -7.08
CA PHE A 105 -2.13 -13.11 -5.71
C PHE A 105 -2.24 -14.62 -5.41
N ARG A 106 -1.73 -15.49 -6.29
CA ARG A 106 -1.73 -16.95 -6.09
C ARG A 106 -0.39 -17.52 -5.62
N THR A 107 0.53 -16.68 -5.14
CA THR A 107 1.80 -17.16 -4.59
C THR A 107 1.57 -17.84 -3.22
N PRO A 108 2.48 -18.73 -2.78
CA PRO A 108 2.38 -19.35 -1.45
C PRO A 108 2.25 -18.32 -0.33
N PHE A 109 2.90 -17.16 -0.47
CA PHE A 109 2.74 -16.05 0.46
C PHE A 109 1.26 -15.69 0.61
N TRP A 110 0.54 -15.37 -0.46
CA TRP A 110 -0.87 -14.99 -0.38
C TRP A 110 -1.81 -16.12 0.06
N ILE A 111 -1.46 -17.38 -0.22
CA ILE A 111 -2.26 -18.54 0.15
C ILE A 111 -2.13 -18.86 1.65
N GLU A 112 -0.93 -18.73 2.20
CA GLU A 112 -0.62 -19.08 3.59
C GLU A 112 -0.86 -17.91 4.56
N TYR A 113 -0.59 -16.69 4.10
CA TYR A 113 -0.94 -15.47 4.82
C TYR A 113 -2.46 -15.33 4.74
N LYS A 114 -3.17 -15.61 5.84
CA LYS A 114 -4.64 -15.53 5.93
C LYS A 114 -5.14 -14.10 5.70
N LEU A 115 -5.18 -13.67 4.44
CA LEU A 115 -5.56 -12.34 4.03
C LEU A 115 -7.03 -12.34 3.63
N ASN A 116 -7.77 -11.41 4.22
CA ASN A 116 -9.17 -11.22 3.89
C ASN A 116 -9.25 -10.38 2.62
N PHE A 117 -9.16 -11.05 1.47
CA PHE A 117 -9.48 -10.43 0.18
C PHE A 117 -10.97 -10.09 0.17
N LYS A 118 -11.31 -8.81 -0.03
CA LYS A 118 -12.70 -8.38 -0.23
C LYS A 118 -12.81 -7.56 -1.50
N LEU A 119 -13.42 -8.16 -2.52
CA LEU A 119 -13.94 -7.41 -3.67
C LEU A 119 -15.18 -6.64 -3.18
N ILE A 120 -15.12 -5.31 -3.16
CA ILE A 120 -16.29 -4.47 -2.89
C ILE A 120 -16.69 -3.88 -4.24
N SER A 121 -17.80 -4.38 -4.79
CA SER A 121 -18.46 -3.87 -5.99
C SER A 121 -19.41 -2.74 -5.66
#